data_AF-A0AAU2SF03-F1
#
_entry.id   AF-A0AAU2SF03-F1
#
_cell.length_a   1.000
_cell.length_b   1.000
_cell.length_c   1.000
_cell.angle_alpha   90.00
_cell.angle_beta   90.00
_cell.angle_gamma   90.00
#
_symmetry.space_group_name_H-M   'P 1'
#
loop_
_entity.id
_entity.type
_entity.pdbx_description
1 polymer ?
#
loop_
_entity_poly.entity_id
_entity_poly.type
_entity_poly.pdbx_seq_one_letter_code
_entity_poly.pdbx_strand_id
1 'polypeptide(L)'
;MARFRTYPTLAQERQMLLHCAHARYVWNLAVEQHSCWTPGRRSAPGFAEQCRQLTEARRENEWLAAGNADLQQQALKDFAAAKSARFTAGFGEPTWRRKHVHEGFRVIGTDRVAEFEPDGTPKLNAKGKQVMGRSVVMQRLNRRWAQVKVPGCGWVRFRLTRTELPKAKTFRVTFKNNQWHIAFSAIPEPIAAPATGKVIGIDRGVTITAALSDGRKLNCPQLTVRERARVRKHQRRGARAPKNSKVKVTEYAKTAKLKAREANRRKNWCEKTSTMLARTYGLVRFEKLNIKNMTRSANGTVEQPGKNVAQKAGLNRAILAQGWGLLRQRTEQKAPGRVEDVPAPFTSLRCSACGWIEKKSRKSQADFVCVSCGFRCNADENASINVAAGQGGIPRPRRAAGAGGVTAPPAARAPVNLNPLGLESPSLWRGRMSNRHDRHAASPDRSH
;
A
#
# COMPACT_ATOMS: atom_id res chain seq x y z
N MET A 1 3.16 9.41 -5.70
CA MET A 1 2.46 10.64 -5.28
C MET A 1 3.26 11.40 -4.22
N ALA A 2 3.72 12.61 -4.55
CA ALA A 2 4.34 13.51 -3.58
C ALA A 2 3.26 14.17 -2.71
N ARG A 3 3.42 14.12 -1.38
CA ARG A 3 2.50 14.72 -0.41
C ARG A 3 3.16 15.93 0.25
N PHE A 4 2.47 17.06 0.23
CA PHE A 4 2.93 18.33 0.77
C PHE A 4 2.01 18.77 1.91
N ARG A 5 2.57 19.44 2.93
CA ARG A 5 1.78 20.02 4.02
C ARG A 5 1.17 21.34 3.58
N THR A 6 -0.12 21.54 3.82
CA THR A 6 -0.83 22.78 3.51
C THR A 6 -1.08 23.61 4.77
N TYR A 7 -1.30 24.90 4.57
CA TYR A 7 -1.49 25.91 5.63
C TYR A 7 -2.68 26.79 5.24
N PRO A 8 -3.91 26.24 5.25
CA PRO A 8 -5.12 27.00 4.99
C PRO A 8 -5.38 28.05 6.08
N THR A 9 -6.06 29.13 5.72
CA THR A 9 -6.65 30.08 6.69
C THR A 9 -7.84 29.43 7.40
N LEU A 10 -8.31 30.01 8.52
CA LEU A 10 -9.47 29.47 9.24
C LEU A 10 -10.74 29.35 8.37
N ALA A 11 -10.99 30.33 7.50
CA ALA A 11 -12.10 30.27 6.55
C ALA A 11 -11.93 29.12 5.55
N GLN A 12 -10.72 28.93 5.01
CA GLN A 12 -10.41 27.81 4.12
C GLN A 12 -10.53 26.47 4.84
N GLU A 13 -10.09 26.36 6.10
CA GLU A 13 -10.23 25.13 6.89
C GLU A 13 -11.69 24.73 7.07
N ARG A 14 -12.57 25.68 7.41
CA ARG A 14 -14.01 25.44 7.55
C ARG A 14 -14.59 24.89 6.24
N GLN A 15 -14.27 25.53 5.11
CA GLN A 15 -14.76 25.12 3.81
C GLN A 15 -14.20 23.76 3.36
N MET A 16 -12.92 23.50 3.61
CA MET A 16 -12.31 22.19 3.30
C MET A 16 -12.87 21.07 4.18
N LEU A 17 -13.22 21.33 5.45
CA LEU A 17 -13.93 20.37 6.29
C LEU A 17 -15.34 20.07 5.77
N LEU A 18 -16.04 21.09 5.27
CA LEU A 18 -17.34 20.93 4.64
C LEU A 18 -17.23 20.05 3.37
N HIS A 19 -16.22 20.28 2.52
CA HIS A 19 -15.93 19.40 1.38
C HIS A 19 -15.65 17.95 1.79
N CYS A 20 -14.89 17.73 2.87
CA CYS A 20 -14.69 16.39 3.40
C CYS A 20 -15.99 15.75 3.90
N ALA A 21 -16.88 16.54 4.51
CA ALA A 21 -18.18 16.07 4.98
C ALA A 21 -19.10 15.66 3.82
N HIS A 22 -19.21 16.48 2.77
CA HIS A 22 -19.95 16.14 1.55
C HIS A 22 -19.41 14.88 0.88
N ALA A 23 -18.09 14.81 0.67
CA ALA A 23 -17.47 13.64 0.03
C ALA A 23 -17.65 12.35 0.84
N ARG A 24 -17.62 12.45 2.18
CA ARG A 24 -17.91 11.31 3.07
C ARG A 24 -19.38 10.89 2.98
N TYR A 25 -20.30 11.85 3.00
CA TYR A 25 -21.74 11.58 2.93
C TYR A 25 -22.08 10.86 1.63
N VAL A 26 -21.65 11.41 0.49
CA VAL A 26 -21.91 10.84 -0.84
C VAL A 26 -21.27 9.46 -1.01
N TRP A 27 -20.06 9.24 -0.49
CA TRP A 27 -19.46 7.91 -0.46
C TRP A 27 -20.31 6.92 0.35
N ASN A 28 -20.77 7.33 1.53
CA ASN A 28 -21.54 6.47 2.42
C ASN A 28 -22.92 6.13 1.85
N LEU A 29 -23.57 7.08 1.18
CA LEU A 29 -24.81 6.82 0.45
C LEU A 29 -24.60 5.75 -0.63
N ALA A 30 -23.48 5.79 -1.35
CA ALA A 30 -23.13 4.75 -2.33
C ALA A 30 -22.87 3.38 -1.68
N VAL A 31 -22.22 3.35 -0.50
CA VAL A 31 -22.03 2.12 0.30
C VAL A 31 -23.37 1.54 0.72
N GLU A 32 -24.25 2.39 1.26
CA GLU A 32 -25.60 2.02 1.71
C GLU A 32 -26.41 1.44 0.55
N GLN A 33 -26.50 2.17 -0.57
CA GLN A 33 -27.16 1.70 -1.79
C GLN A 33 -26.69 0.29 -2.15
N HIS A 34 -25.37 0.08 -2.28
CA HIS A 34 -24.80 -1.23 -2.64
C HIS A 34 -25.02 -2.31 -1.57
N SER A 35 -25.16 -1.95 -0.29
CA SER A 35 -25.45 -2.91 0.78
C SER A 35 -26.90 -3.40 0.78
N CYS A 36 -27.84 -2.62 0.24
CA CYS A 36 -29.25 -2.98 0.15
C CYS A 36 -29.59 -3.85 -1.07
N TRP A 37 -28.62 -4.18 -1.94
CA TRP A 37 -28.84 -5.03 -3.11
C TRP A 37 -28.45 -6.49 -2.81
N THR A 38 -29.44 -7.38 -2.89
CA THR A 38 -29.30 -8.84 -2.74
C THR A 38 -29.45 -9.56 -4.09
N PRO A 39 -28.95 -10.82 -4.20
CA PRO A 39 -29.23 -11.67 -5.36
C PRO A 39 -30.75 -11.77 -5.61
N GLY A 40 -31.19 -11.51 -6.84
CA GLY A 40 -32.61 -11.49 -7.25
C GLY A 40 -33.19 -10.11 -7.55
N ARG A 41 -32.51 -9.02 -7.17
CA ARG A 41 -32.84 -7.65 -7.59
C ARG A 41 -31.97 -7.22 -8.79
N ARG A 42 -32.40 -6.17 -9.54
CA ARG A 42 -31.61 -5.54 -10.62
C ARG A 42 -30.19 -5.18 -10.15
N SER A 43 -29.24 -4.96 -11.05
CA SER A 43 -27.87 -4.58 -10.65
C SER A 43 -27.85 -3.27 -9.85
N ALA A 44 -26.99 -3.20 -8.83
CA ALA A 44 -26.77 -1.97 -8.07
C ALA A 44 -26.39 -0.80 -9.01
N PRO A 45 -26.78 0.45 -8.69
CA PRO A 45 -26.58 1.57 -9.57
C PRO A 45 -25.08 1.78 -9.85
N GLY A 46 -24.76 1.92 -11.14
CA GLY A 46 -23.43 2.27 -11.60
C GLY A 46 -23.13 3.76 -11.41
N PHE A 47 -21.89 4.16 -11.72
CA PHE A 47 -21.43 5.55 -11.52
C PHE A 47 -22.33 6.61 -12.18
N ALA A 48 -22.74 6.38 -13.44
CA ALA A 48 -23.59 7.33 -14.16
C ALA A 48 -24.95 7.52 -13.47
N GLU A 49 -25.54 6.42 -13.01
CA GLU A 49 -26.81 6.42 -12.29
C GLU A 49 -26.71 7.13 -10.95
N GLN A 50 -25.65 6.86 -10.18
CA GLN A 50 -25.41 7.52 -8.90
C GLN A 50 -25.20 9.03 -9.08
N CYS A 51 -24.60 9.48 -10.19
CA CYS A 51 -24.46 10.90 -10.50
C CYS A 51 -25.81 11.57 -10.81
N ARG A 52 -26.74 10.86 -11.46
CA ARG A 52 -28.11 11.34 -11.70
C ARG A 52 -28.87 11.48 -10.38
N GLN A 53 -28.86 10.45 -9.56
CA GLN A 53 -29.47 10.46 -8.22
C GLN A 53 -28.86 11.53 -7.30
N LEU A 54 -27.54 11.76 -7.39
CA LEU A 54 -26.88 12.85 -6.66
C LEU A 54 -27.42 14.22 -7.10
N THR A 55 -27.73 14.38 -8.39
CA THR A 55 -28.29 15.65 -8.91
C THR A 55 -29.69 15.88 -8.34
N GLU A 56 -30.52 14.84 -8.28
CA GLU A 56 -31.85 14.87 -7.65
C GLU A 56 -31.73 15.17 -6.14
N ALA A 57 -30.89 14.44 -5.41
CA ALA A 57 -30.66 14.66 -3.98
C ALA A 57 -30.13 16.07 -3.66
N ARG A 58 -29.35 16.68 -4.54
CA ARG A 58 -28.90 18.07 -4.39
C ARG A 58 -30.02 19.09 -4.60
N ARG A 59 -31.07 18.78 -5.35
CA ARG A 59 -32.23 19.68 -5.50
C ARG A 59 -33.07 19.70 -4.23
N GLU A 60 -33.17 18.56 -3.56
CA GLU A 60 -34.00 18.38 -2.37
C GLU A 60 -33.27 18.72 -1.06
N ASN A 61 -31.94 18.69 -1.06
CA ASN A 61 -31.13 18.89 0.15
C ASN A 61 -30.20 20.10 0.03
N GLU A 62 -30.55 21.19 0.71
CA GLU A 62 -29.79 22.45 0.70
C GLU A 62 -28.32 22.28 1.11
N TRP A 63 -28.05 21.42 2.10
CA TRP A 63 -26.68 21.17 2.57
C TRP A 63 -25.82 20.53 1.47
N LEU A 64 -26.35 19.54 0.75
CA LEU A 64 -25.67 18.96 -0.42
C LEU A 64 -25.59 19.94 -1.59
N ALA A 65 -26.63 20.75 -1.81
CA ALA A 65 -26.68 21.77 -2.85
C ALA A 65 -25.56 22.80 -2.69
N ALA A 66 -25.32 23.25 -1.46
CA ALA A 66 -24.25 24.19 -1.11
C ALA A 66 -22.84 23.63 -1.37
N GLY A 67 -22.69 22.31 -1.46
CA GLY A 67 -21.42 21.66 -1.78
C GLY A 67 -21.01 21.76 -3.24
N ASN A 68 -19.71 21.60 -3.52
CA ASN A 68 -19.21 21.55 -4.90
C ASN A 68 -19.57 20.21 -5.57
N ALA A 69 -20.27 20.28 -6.71
CA ALA A 69 -20.76 19.10 -7.43
C ALA A 69 -19.63 18.20 -7.96
N ASP A 70 -18.56 18.77 -8.51
CA ASP A 70 -17.43 18.00 -9.03
C ASP A 70 -16.75 17.16 -7.95
N LEU A 71 -16.61 17.70 -6.73
CA LEU A 71 -16.03 16.97 -5.60
C LEU A 71 -16.92 15.81 -5.14
N GLN A 72 -18.24 16.01 -5.15
CA GLN A 72 -19.21 14.98 -4.79
C GLN A 72 -19.24 13.86 -5.84
N GLN A 73 -19.29 14.21 -7.13
CA GLN A 73 -19.19 13.22 -8.22
C GLN A 73 -17.85 12.48 -8.18
N GLN A 74 -16.75 13.18 -7.87
CA GLN A 74 -15.44 12.54 -7.73
C GLN A 74 -15.40 11.55 -6.55
N ALA A 75 -16.19 11.76 -5.49
CA ALA A 75 -16.35 10.80 -4.40
C ALA A 75 -17.04 9.51 -4.86
N LEU A 76 -18.09 9.62 -5.69
CA LEU A 76 -18.73 8.47 -6.34
C LEU A 76 -17.79 7.73 -7.29
N LYS A 77 -16.98 8.48 -8.05
CA LYS A 77 -15.97 7.89 -8.94
C LYS A 77 -14.89 7.14 -8.16
N ASP A 78 -14.43 7.70 -7.04
CA ASP A 78 -13.51 7.01 -6.12
C ASP A 78 -14.17 5.73 -5.54
N PHE A 79 -15.49 5.75 -5.26
CA PHE A 79 -16.23 4.58 -4.77
C PHE A 79 -16.32 3.48 -5.83
N ALA A 80 -16.73 3.83 -7.05
CA ALA A 80 -16.78 2.90 -8.18
C ALA A 80 -15.41 2.24 -8.44
N ALA A 81 -14.33 3.03 -8.42
CA ALA A 81 -12.98 2.49 -8.55
C ALA A 81 -12.61 1.52 -7.40
N ALA A 82 -13.02 1.82 -6.17
CA ALA A 82 -12.81 0.91 -5.03
C ALA A 82 -13.64 -0.38 -5.15
N LYS A 83 -14.87 -0.31 -5.68
CA LYS A 83 -15.70 -1.49 -6.00
C LYS A 83 -15.04 -2.36 -7.08
N SER A 84 -14.55 -1.76 -8.16
CA SER A 84 -13.86 -2.51 -9.22
C SER A 84 -12.56 -3.16 -8.72
N ALA A 85 -11.81 -2.46 -7.85
CA ALA A 85 -10.57 -2.97 -7.26
C ALA A 85 -10.75 -4.24 -6.40
N ARG A 86 -11.98 -4.51 -5.93
CA ARG A 86 -12.33 -5.78 -5.26
C ARG A 86 -12.06 -6.99 -6.16
N PHE A 87 -12.36 -6.87 -7.45
CA PHE A 87 -12.27 -7.96 -8.41
C PHE A 87 -10.87 -8.11 -9.02
N THR A 88 -10.07 -7.04 -9.01
CA THR A 88 -8.77 -7.02 -9.72
C THR A 88 -7.55 -7.00 -8.80
N ALA A 89 -7.69 -6.58 -7.54
CA ALA A 89 -6.52 -6.27 -6.71
C ALA A 89 -6.59 -6.81 -5.25
N GLY A 90 -7.47 -7.78 -4.96
CA GLY A 90 -7.53 -8.44 -3.65
C GLY A 90 -7.91 -7.51 -2.49
N PHE A 91 -8.46 -6.33 -2.77
CA PHE A 91 -9.01 -5.44 -1.77
C PHE A 91 -10.40 -5.92 -1.33
N GLY A 92 -10.73 -5.75 -0.05
CA GLY A 92 -12.06 -6.05 0.48
C GLY A 92 -13.12 -5.06 0.00
N GLU A 93 -14.37 -5.33 0.38
CA GLU A 93 -15.51 -4.46 0.08
C GLU A 93 -15.28 -3.02 0.61
N PRO A 94 -15.63 -1.97 -0.17
CA PRO A 94 -15.63 -0.60 0.34
C PRO A 94 -16.52 -0.47 1.58
N THR A 95 -15.99 0.19 2.61
CA THR A 95 -16.69 0.33 3.89
C THR A 95 -17.11 1.77 4.17
N TRP A 96 -17.99 1.91 5.16
CA TRP A 96 -18.44 3.18 5.71
C TRP A 96 -17.27 4.06 6.16
N ARG A 97 -17.26 5.31 5.69
CA ARG A 97 -16.31 6.34 6.09
C ARG A 97 -16.79 7.07 7.34
N ARG A 98 -15.87 7.24 8.28
CA ARG A 98 -16.08 7.93 9.56
C ARG A 98 -15.45 9.32 9.60
N LYS A 99 -16.16 10.27 10.23
CA LYS A 99 -15.66 11.61 10.56
C LYS A 99 -14.36 11.51 11.38
N HIS A 100 -13.43 12.42 11.16
CA HIS A 100 -12.08 12.48 11.74
C HIS A 100 -11.13 11.31 11.44
N VAL A 101 -11.61 10.28 10.72
CA VAL A 101 -10.79 9.12 10.31
C VAL A 101 -10.50 9.17 8.81
N HIS A 102 -11.53 9.44 8.01
CA HIS A 102 -11.48 9.40 6.55
C HIS A 102 -11.67 10.79 5.92
N GLU A 103 -11.05 11.80 6.50
CA GLU A 103 -11.19 13.19 6.04
C GLU A 103 -10.30 13.46 4.83
N GLY A 104 -10.94 13.69 3.68
CA GLY A 104 -10.28 14.11 2.47
C GLY A 104 -11.17 14.00 1.24
N PHE A 105 -10.82 14.75 0.21
CA PHE A 105 -11.51 14.81 -1.07
C PHE A 105 -10.49 14.90 -2.21
N ARG A 106 -10.89 14.52 -3.41
CA ARG A 106 -10.06 14.62 -4.62
C ARG A 106 -10.61 15.72 -5.51
N VAL A 107 -9.72 16.54 -6.02
CA VAL A 107 -10.00 17.65 -6.92
C VAL A 107 -9.41 17.33 -8.30
N ILE A 108 -10.18 17.60 -9.34
CA ILE A 108 -9.71 17.55 -10.72
C ILE A 108 -9.26 18.95 -11.11
N GLY A 109 -8.14 19.06 -11.83
CA GLY A 109 -7.66 20.32 -12.35
C GLY A 109 -8.70 21.01 -13.24
N THR A 110 -8.79 22.33 -13.15
CA THR A 110 -9.71 23.15 -13.95
C THR A 110 -9.06 23.74 -15.20
N ASP A 111 -7.72 23.78 -15.23
CA ASP A 111 -6.99 24.33 -16.37
C ASP A 111 -7.08 23.40 -17.59
N ARG A 112 -7.02 23.98 -18.79
CA ARG A 112 -7.13 23.24 -20.05
C ARG A 112 -5.80 23.31 -20.78
N VAL A 113 -5.15 22.16 -20.93
CA VAL A 113 -3.84 22.06 -21.59
C VAL A 113 -3.97 21.10 -22.77
N ALA A 114 -3.43 21.49 -23.93
CA ALA A 114 -3.38 20.63 -25.10
C ALA A 114 -2.69 19.28 -24.79
N GLU A 115 -3.33 18.18 -25.18
CA GLU A 115 -2.71 16.85 -25.15
C GLU A 115 -2.02 16.55 -26.48
N PHE A 116 -0.90 15.85 -26.38
CA PHE A 116 -0.08 15.40 -27.50
C PHE A 116 0.14 13.90 -27.35
N GLU A 117 0.29 13.21 -28.49
CA GLU A 117 0.73 11.82 -28.53
C GLU A 117 2.24 11.73 -28.19
N PRO A 118 2.78 10.54 -27.87
CA PRO A 118 4.17 10.38 -27.48
C PRO A 118 5.18 10.85 -28.53
N ASP A 119 4.79 10.89 -29.80
CA ASP A 119 5.58 11.38 -30.93
C ASP A 119 5.54 12.93 -31.08
N GLY A 120 4.80 13.62 -30.21
CA GLY A 120 4.66 15.08 -30.22
C GLY A 120 3.54 15.60 -31.11
N THR A 121 2.80 14.74 -31.81
CA THR A 121 1.66 15.17 -32.64
C THR A 121 0.45 15.58 -31.78
N PRO A 122 -0.39 16.55 -32.21
CA PRO A 122 -1.58 16.94 -31.47
C PRO A 122 -2.55 15.76 -31.34
N LYS A 123 -2.98 15.45 -30.11
CA LYS A 123 -3.98 14.42 -29.89
C LYS A 123 -5.34 14.93 -30.35
N LEU A 124 -5.96 14.29 -31.33
CA LEU A 124 -7.28 14.68 -31.85
C LEU A 124 -8.39 13.78 -31.28
N ASN A 125 -9.58 14.34 -31.07
CA ASN A 125 -10.77 13.57 -30.74
C ASN A 125 -11.41 12.99 -32.02
N ALA A 126 -12.45 12.17 -31.87
CA ALA A 126 -13.19 11.58 -33.00
C ALA A 126 -13.81 12.61 -33.97
N LYS A 127 -13.85 13.90 -33.60
CA LYS A 127 -14.32 15.02 -34.43
C LYS A 127 -13.16 15.85 -35.01
N GLY A 128 -11.92 15.36 -34.97
CA GLY A 128 -10.74 16.04 -35.50
C GLY A 128 -10.26 17.25 -34.70
N LYS A 129 -10.81 17.52 -33.50
CA LYS A 129 -10.40 18.66 -32.66
C LYS A 129 -9.34 18.25 -31.64
N GLN A 130 -8.39 19.14 -31.37
CA GLN A 130 -7.35 18.92 -30.36
C GLN A 130 -7.97 18.64 -28.98
N VAL A 131 -7.49 17.57 -28.35
CA VAL A 131 -7.93 17.15 -27.03
C VAL A 131 -7.31 18.06 -25.98
N MET A 132 -8.17 18.72 -25.20
CA MET A 132 -7.77 19.56 -24.08
C MET A 132 -7.87 18.79 -22.77
N GLY A 133 -6.72 18.34 -22.28
CA GLY A 133 -6.53 17.71 -20.98
C GLY A 133 -6.78 18.67 -19.83
N ARG A 134 -7.04 18.11 -18.64
CA ARG A 134 -7.19 18.89 -17.40
C ARG A 134 -5.86 18.99 -16.66
N SER A 135 -5.51 20.18 -16.21
CA SER A 135 -4.32 20.42 -15.38
C SER A 135 -4.67 21.18 -14.11
N VAL A 136 -3.93 20.90 -13.05
CA VAL A 136 -4.11 21.54 -11.75
C VAL A 136 -3.48 22.94 -11.77
N VAL A 137 -4.30 23.96 -11.49
CA VAL A 137 -3.86 25.35 -11.36
C VAL A 137 -3.05 25.51 -10.08
N MET A 138 -1.75 25.73 -10.22
CA MET A 138 -0.83 25.99 -9.11
C MET A 138 0.20 27.04 -9.48
N GLN A 139 0.64 27.82 -8.50
CA GLN A 139 1.68 28.82 -8.69
C GLN A 139 2.72 28.75 -7.58
N ARG A 140 3.98 28.95 -7.98
CA ARG A 140 5.10 29.05 -7.04
C ARG A 140 5.12 30.45 -6.46
N LEU A 141 5.26 30.54 -5.13
CA LEU A 141 5.40 31.83 -4.45
C LEU A 141 6.88 32.15 -4.20
N ASN A 142 7.65 31.15 -3.77
CA ASN A 142 9.11 31.25 -3.59
C ASN A 142 9.75 29.85 -3.52
N ARG A 143 11.02 29.76 -3.12
CA ARG A 143 11.75 28.47 -2.97
C ARG A 143 11.09 27.48 -2.03
N ARG A 144 10.29 27.96 -1.08
CA ARG A 144 9.74 27.17 0.03
C ARG A 144 8.22 27.01 -0.04
N TRP A 145 7.54 27.83 -0.83
CA TRP A 145 6.09 27.94 -0.81
C TRP A 145 5.51 27.97 -2.23
N ALA A 146 4.37 27.32 -2.36
CA ALA A 146 3.52 27.36 -3.54
C ALA A 146 2.06 27.37 -3.08
N GLN A 147 1.14 27.63 -4.00
CA GLN A 147 -0.29 27.57 -3.72
C GLN A 147 -1.05 26.91 -4.88
N VAL A 148 -2.21 26.37 -4.55
CA VAL A 148 -3.07 25.61 -5.46
C VAL A 148 -4.50 26.12 -5.34
N LYS A 149 -5.22 26.20 -6.46
CA LYS A 149 -6.62 26.60 -6.45
C LYS A 149 -7.48 25.44 -5.97
N VAL A 150 -8.23 25.63 -4.89
CA VAL A 150 -9.18 24.66 -4.33
C VAL A 150 -10.60 25.21 -4.50
N PRO A 151 -11.55 24.44 -5.06
CA PRO A 151 -12.92 24.90 -5.28
C PRO A 151 -13.56 25.47 -4.00
N GLY A 152 -14.14 26.67 -4.10
CA GLY A 152 -14.75 27.39 -2.97
C GLY A 152 -13.78 27.93 -1.90
N CYS A 153 -12.48 27.62 -1.97
CA CYS A 153 -11.47 28.09 -1.00
C CYS A 153 -10.47 29.09 -1.61
N GLY A 154 -10.46 29.23 -2.94
CA GLY A 154 -9.46 30.04 -3.66
C GLY A 154 -8.06 29.42 -3.54
N TRP A 155 -7.05 30.27 -3.36
CA TRP A 155 -5.65 29.86 -3.26
C TRP A 155 -5.30 29.30 -1.89
N VAL A 156 -4.93 28.02 -1.83
CA VAL A 156 -4.47 27.37 -0.60
C VAL A 156 -2.96 27.16 -0.65
N ARG A 157 -2.25 27.71 0.34
CA ARG A 157 -0.79 27.62 0.43
C ARG A 157 -0.32 26.25 0.90
N PHE A 158 0.79 25.79 0.34
CA PHE A 158 1.48 24.57 0.76
C PHE A 158 3.00 24.72 0.74
N ARG A 159 3.65 23.92 1.59
CA ARG A 159 5.11 23.87 1.66
C ARG A 159 5.66 23.12 0.45
N LEU A 160 6.37 23.82 -0.42
CA LEU A 160 7.07 23.22 -1.54
C LEU A 160 8.38 22.59 -1.03
N THR A 161 8.51 21.28 -1.23
CA THR A 161 9.69 20.49 -0.82
C THR A 161 10.42 19.86 -2.00
N ARG A 162 10.05 20.22 -3.23
CA ARG A 162 10.71 19.79 -4.47
C ARG A 162 11.15 21.03 -5.25
N THR A 163 12.13 20.85 -6.13
CA THR A 163 12.65 21.92 -6.99
C THR A 163 11.58 22.43 -7.94
N GLU A 164 10.76 21.56 -8.48
CA GLU A 164 9.71 21.87 -9.45
C GLU A 164 8.30 21.66 -8.90
N LEU A 165 7.35 22.37 -9.51
CA LEU A 165 5.93 22.15 -9.27
C LEU A 165 5.50 20.80 -9.90
N PRO A 166 4.71 19.99 -9.19
CA PRO A 166 4.27 18.71 -9.71
C PRO A 166 3.27 18.90 -10.86
N LYS A 167 3.63 18.48 -12.09
CA LYS A 167 2.68 18.37 -13.20
C LYS A 167 1.65 17.29 -12.87
N ALA A 168 0.38 17.66 -12.68
CA ALA A 168 -0.67 16.72 -12.27
C ALA A 168 -2.04 17.12 -12.81
N LYS A 169 -2.84 16.13 -13.18
CA LYS A 169 -4.24 16.32 -13.61
C LYS A 169 -5.22 16.37 -12.42
N THR A 170 -4.87 15.74 -11.31
CA THR A 170 -5.68 15.69 -10.09
C THR A 170 -4.83 15.83 -8.84
N PHE A 171 -5.44 16.27 -7.74
CA PHE A 171 -4.82 16.24 -6.42
C PHE A 171 -5.82 15.78 -5.35
N ARG A 172 -5.30 15.22 -4.26
CA ARG A 172 -6.09 14.82 -3.11
C ARG A 172 -5.74 15.66 -1.90
N VAL A 173 -6.74 16.27 -1.30
CA VAL A 173 -6.65 16.94 -0.01
C VAL A 173 -7.00 15.92 1.08
N THR A 174 -6.21 15.88 2.14
CA THR A 174 -6.45 14.99 3.29
C THR A 174 -6.21 15.74 4.59
N PHE A 175 -7.05 15.48 5.59
CA PHE A 175 -6.88 15.97 6.95
C PHE A 175 -6.61 14.80 7.87
N LYS A 176 -5.43 14.78 8.50
CA LYS A 176 -5.04 13.72 9.43
C LYS A 176 -4.14 14.26 10.52
N ASN A 177 -4.37 13.84 11.76
CA ASN A 177 -3.58 14.28 12.92
C ASN A 177 -3.51 15.81 13.05
N ASN A 178 -4.64 16.49 12.83
CA ASN A 178 -4.76 17.96 12.84
C ASN A 178 -3.82 18.67 11.85
N GLN A 179 -3.56 18.02 10.71
CA GLN A 179 -2.71 18.56 9.67
C GLN A 179 -3.32 18.31 8.30
N TRP A 180 -3.40 19.37 7.52
CA TRP A 180 -3.80 19.31 6.13
C TRP A 180 -2.62 18.96 5.23
N HIS A 181 -2.90 18.10 4.27
CA HIS A 181 -1.94 17.68 3.26
C HIS A 181 -2.61 17.62 1.89
N ILE A 182 -1.84 18.00 0.88
CA ILE A 182 -2.19 17.82 -0.53
C ILE A 182 -1.24 16.81 -1.16
N ALA A 183 -1.79 15.89 -1.95
CA ALA A 183 -1.01 14.93 -2.72
C ALA A 183 -1.39 15.03 -4.20
N PHE A 184 -0.41 15.32 -5.05
CA PHE A 184 -0.63 15.46 -6.49
C PHE A 184 -0.46 14.09 -7.17
N SER A 185 -1.41 13.76 -8.04
CA SER A 185 -1.38 12.57 -8.88
C SER A 185 -0.51 12.84 -10.10
N ALA A 186 0.80 12.71 -9.91
CA ALA A 186 1.79 12.75 -10.97
C ALA A 186 2.43 11.36 -11.08
N ILE A 187 2.50 10.82 -12.30
CA ILE A 187 3.32 9.67 -12.63
C ILE A 187 4.71 10.25 -12.94
N PRO A 188 5.72 10.01 -12.11
CA PRO A 188 7.08 10.44 -12.43
C PRO A 188 7.62 9.58 -13.57
N GLU A 189 8.48 10.16 -14.40
CA GLU A 189 9.26 9.39 -15.37
C GLU A 189 10.06 8.28 -14.68
N PRO A 190 10.21 7.10 -15.32
CA PRO A 190 11.06 6.04 -14.81
C PRO A 190 12.48 6.54 -14.57
N ILE A 191 13.02 6.26 -13.39
CA ILE A 191 14.44 6.52 -13.11
C ILE A 191 15.22 5.31 -13.63
N ALA A 192 16.19 5.56 -14.51
CA ALA A 192 17.08 4.51 -15.02
C ALA A 192 17.72 3.71 -13.88
N ALA A 193 17.84 2.41 -14.06
CA ALA A 193 18.53 1.56 -13.12
C ALA A 193 20.02 1.96 -13.05
N PRO A 194 20.66 1.89 -11.87
CA PRO A 194 22.10 2.09 -11.80
C PRO A 194 22.82 1.01 -12.60
N ALA A 195 23.74 1.40 -13.47
CA ALA A 195 24.52 0.51 -14.33
C ALA A 195 25.65 -0.23 -13.56
N THR A 196 25.41 -0.60 -12.30
CA THR A 196 26.45 -1.12 -11.40
C THR A 196 26.50 -2.64 -11.33
N GLY A 197 25.43 -3.36 -11.71
CA GLY A 197 25.31 -4.82 -11.53
C GLY A 197 25.33 -5.30 -10.07
N LYS A 198 25.46 -4.39 -9.10
CA LYS A 198 25.61 -4.72 -7.67
C LYS A 198 24.32 -5.27 -7.09
N VAL A 199 24.44 -6.39 -6.38
CA VAL A 199 23.36 -7.04 -5.63
C VAL A 199 23.51 -6.74 -4.14
N ILE A 200 22.41 -6.42 -3.45
CA ILE A 200 22.41 -6.29 -2.00
C ILE A 200 21.36 -7.22 -1.38
N GLY A 201 21.75 -7.93 -0.32
CA GLY A 201 20.84 -8.69 0.53
C GLY A 201 20.48 -7.94 1.79
N ILE A 202 19.22 -8.05 2.21
CA ILE A 202 18.68 -7.34 3.36
C ILE A 202 18.02 -8.34 4.32
N ASP A 203 18.61 -8.47 5.50
CA ASP A 203 18.05 -9.17 6.66
C ASP A 203 17.37 -8.17 7.60
N ARG A 204 16.17 -8.48 8.12
CA ARG A 204 15.34 -7.52 8.85
C ARG A 204 15.04 -8.00 10.27
N GLY A 205 15.66 -7.34 11.24
CA GLY A 205 15.52 -7.61 12.67
C GLY A 205 14.75 -6.54 13.45
N VAL A 206 14.46 -6.85 14.72
CA VAL A 206 13.87 -5.89 15.69
C VAL A 206 14.91 -5.07 16.44
N THR A 207 16.13 -5.60 16.57
CA THR A 207 17.29 -4.90 17.14
C THR A 207 17.97 -4.05 16.07
N ILE A 208 18.31 -4.68 14.94
CA ILE A 208 18.79 -4.00 13.73
C ILE A 208 17.69 -4.05 12.69
N THR A 209 17.17 -2.90 12.27
CA THR A 209 16.01 -2.86 11.37
C THR A 209 16.31 -3.49 10.00
N ALA A 210 17.49 -3.22 9.46
CA ALA A 210 17.98 -3.77 8.20
C ALA A 210 19.50 -3.94 8.28
N ALA A 211 19.98 -5.18 8.28
CA ALA A 211 21.38 -5.53 8.08
C ALA A 211 21.62 -5.79 6.59
N LEU A 212 22.61 -5.12 6.01
CA LEU A 212 22.94 -5.20 4.59
C LEU A 212 24.15 -6.10 4.38
N SER A 213 24.19 -6.80 3.25
CA SER A 213 25.30 -7.69 2.87
C SER A 213 26.64 -6.98 2.61
N ASP A 214 26.68 -5.65 2.69
CA ASP A 214 27.90 -4.84 2.63
C ASP A 214 28.36 -4.37 4.03
N GLY A 215 27.85 -4.98 5.09
CA GLY A 215 28.20 -4.70 6.48
C GLY A 215 27.45 -3.54 7.12
N ARG A 216 26.71 -2.73 6.36
CA ARG A 216 25.96 -1.60 6.94
C ARG A 216 24.76 -2.07 7.76
N LYS A 217 24.61 -1.48 8.95
CA LYS A 217 23.50 -1.73 9.88
C LYS A 217 22.61 -0.49 9.96
N LEU A 218 21.37 -0.60 9.48
CA LEU A 218 20.43 0.52 9.40
C LEU A 218 19.33 0.37 10.44
N ASN A 219 19.09 1.43 11.21
CA ASN A 219 18.09 1.45 12.28
C ASN A 219 17.00 2.48 12.02
N CYS A 220 15.75 2.04 12.12
CA CYS A 220 14.57 2.89 12.06
C CYS A 220 14.46 3.71 13.36
N PRO A 221 14.42 5.06 13.29
CA PRO A 221 14.33 5.89 14.47
C PRO A 221 13.03 5.66 15.25
N GLN A 222 13.15 5.21 16.50
CA GLN A 222 12.03 4.97 17.41
C GLN A 222 11.74 6.18 18.32
N LEU A 223 10.76 6.03 19.21
CA LEU A 223 10.56 6.98 20.30
C LEU A 223 11.74 6.91 21.30
N THR A 224 12.25 8.09 21.65
CA THR A 224 13.28 8.22 22.69
C THR A 224 12.75 7.72 24.05
N VAL A 225 13.64 7.44 25.00
CA VAL A 225 13.26 7.04 26.37
C VAL A 225 12.31 8.08 26.99
N ARG A 226 12.62 9.36 26.81
CA ARG A 226 11.80 10.49 27.28
C ARG A 226 10.43 10.53 26.59
N GLU A 227 10.35 10.34 25.28
CA GLU A 227 9.06 10.30 24.56
C GLU A 227 8.21 9.08 24.96
N ARG A 228 8.83 7.91 25.17
CA ARG A 228 8.15 6.72 25.70
C ARG A 228 7.59 6.96 27.10
N ALA A 229 8.34 7.63 27.97
CA ALA A 229 7.86 8.05 29.29
C ALA A 229 6.66 9.00 29.18
N ARG A 230 6.69 9.98 28.27
CA ARG A 230 5.55 10.90 28.03
C ARG A 230 4.32 10.17 27.51
N VAL A 231 4.48 9.22 26.57
CA VAL A 231 3.36 8.37 26.11
C VAL A 231 2.73 7.64 27.30
N ARG A 232 3.54 6.98 28.14
CA ARG A 232 3.04 6.29 29.34
C ARG A 232 2.33 7.24 30.31
N LYS A 233 2.90 8.43 30.55
CA LYS A 233 2.32 9.47 31.41
C LYS A 233 0.93 9.91 30.91
N HIS A 234 0.81 10.25 29.62
CA HIS A 234 -0.46 10.69 29.03
C HIS A 234 -1.49 9.57 28.96
N GLN A 235 -1.07 8.33 28.68
CA GLN A 235 -1.97 7.17 28.72
C GLN A 235 -2.52 6.93 30.14
N ARG A 236 -1.68 6.99 31.18
CA ARG A 236 -2.11 6.83 32.57
C ARG A 236 -3.07 7.94 33.00
N ARG A 237 -2.77 9.19 32.66
CA ARG A 237 -3.67 10.34 32.95
C ARG A 237 -5.00 10.22 32.23
N GLY A 238 -5.00 9.86 30.94
CA GLY A 238 -6.23 9.64 30.17
C GLY A 238 -7.06 8.45 30.68
N ALA A 239 -6.42 7.39 31.17
CA ALA A 239 -7.11 6.24 31.73
C ALA A 239 -7.83 6.58 33.05
N ARG A 240 -7.20 7.40 33.92
CA ARG A 240 -7.78 7.85 35.20
C ARG A 240 -8.84 8.95 35.05
N ALA A 241 -8.85 9.66 33.92
CA ALA A 241 -9.81 10.73 33.69
C ALA A 241 -11.25 10.19 33.53
N PRO A 242 -12.28 10.94 33.99
CA PRO A 242 -13.68 10.53 33.86
C PRO A 242 -14.06 10.21 32.41
N LYS A 243 -14.98 9.25 32.24
CA LYS A 243 -15.51 8.86 30.93
C LYS A 243 -16.07 10.09 30.21
N ASN A 244 -15.77 10.23 28.92
CA ASN A 244 -16.20 11.34 28.06
C ASN A 244 -15.76 12.76 28.50
N SER A 245 -14.85 12.90 29.47
CA SER A 245 -14.35 14.23 29.86
C SER A 245 -13.45 14.86 28.80
N LYS A 246 -13.48 16.21 28.70
CA LYS A 246 -12.57 16.98 27.85
C LYS A 246 -11.09 16.67 28.16
N VAL A 247 -10.77 16.46 29.44
CA VAL A 247 -9.41 16.08 29.90
C VAL A 247 -8.96 14.76 29.29
N LYS A 248 -9.83 13.73 29.29
CA LYS A 248 -9.55 12.42 28.69
C LYS A 248 -9.21 12.56 27.21
N VAL A 249 -10.02 13.31 26.47
CA VAL A 249 -9.81 13.58 25.03
C VAL A 249 -8.46 14.26 24.82
N THR A 250 -8.14 15.29 25.60
CA THR A 250 -6.89 16.04 25.48
C THR A 250 -5.66 15.20 25.79
N GLU A 251 -5.69 14.34 26.83
CA GLU A 251 -4.55 13.47 27.16
C GLU A 251 -4.31 12.39 26.11
N TYR A 252 -5.36 11.77 25.56
CA TYR A 252 -5.21 10.85 24.43
C TYR A 252 -4.74 11.56 23.15
N ALA A 253 -5.14 12.82 22.91
CA ALA A 253 -4.63 13.62 21.80
C ALA A 253 -3.11 13.86 21.92
N LYS A 254 -2.59 14.10 23.14
CA LYS A 254 -1.13 14.20 23.39
C LYS A 254 -0.41 12.89 23.06
N THR A 255 -0.98 11.76 23.48
CA THR A 255 -0.47 10.42 23.11
C THR A 255 -0.46 10.22 21.59
N ALA A 256 -1.55 10.55 20.92
CA ALA A 256 -1.70 10.41 19.47
C ALA A 256 -0.67 11.26 18.71
N LYS A 257 -0.35 12.46 19.19
CA LYS A 257 0.69 13.33 18.60
C LYS A 257 2.08 12.68 18.63
N LEU A 258 2.45 12.04 19.76
CA LEU A 258 3.72 11.34 19.88
C LEU A 258 3.76 10.09 18.98
N LYS A 259 2.66 9.33 18.91
CA LYS A 259 2.55 8.16 18.02
C LYS A 259 2.55 8.54 16.53
N ALA A 260 1.94 9.66 16.17
CA ALA A 260 2.02 10.22 14.82
C ALA A 260 3.46 10.59 14.46
N ARG A 261 4.22 11.15 15.40
CA ARG A 261 5.64 11.45 15.21
C ARG A 261 6.48 10.18 14.96
N GLU A 262 6.27 9.13 15.74
CA GLU A 262 6.91 7.82 15.54
C GLU A 262 6.61 7.26 14.14
N ALA A 263 5.34 7.28 13.72
CA ALA A 263 4.95 6.84 12.39
C ALA A 263 5.57 7.68 11.26
N ASN A 264 5.68 9.00 11.44
CA ASN A 264 6.31 9.89 10.48
C ASN A 264 7.82 9.66 10.38
N ARG A 265 8.52 9.42 11.51
CA ARG A 265 9.94 9.04 11.54
C ARG A 265 10.18 7.75 10.77
N ARG A 266 9.38 6.72 11.06
CA ARG A 266 9.44 5.43 10.36
C ARG A 266 9.23 5.60 8.86
N LYS A 267 8.19 6.33 8.44
CA LYS A 267 7.93 6.60 7.03
C LYS A 267 9.12 7.32 6.38
N ASN A 268 9.62 8.40 6.99
CA ASN A 268 10.76 9.15 6.46
C ASN A 268 12.02 8.28 6.33
N TRP A 269 12.29 7.43 7.31
CA TRP A 269 13.39 6.46 7.23
C TRP A 269 13.20 5.49 6.07
N CYS A 270 12.04 4.84 5.94
CA CYS A 270 11.76 3.94 4.81
C CYS A 270 11.93 4.65 3.46
N GLU A 271 11.49 5.91 3.34
CA GLU A 271 11.67 6.69 2.10
C GLU A 271 13.14 6.93 1.78
N LYS A 272 13.95 7.38 2.75
CA LYS A 272 15.37 7.65 2.54
C LYS A 272 16.13 6.35 2.22
N THR A 273 15.91 5.30 3.00
CA THR A 273 16.58 4.01 2.83
C THR A 273 16.22 3.38 1.48
N SER A 274 14.93 3.33 1.11
CA SER A 274 14.53 2.80 -0.21
C SER A 274 15.10 3.62 -1.38
N THR A 275 15.22 4.95 -1.24
CA THR A 275 15.87 5.78 -2.27
C THR A 275 17.36 5.50 -2.37
N MET A 276 18.06 5.32 -1.25
CA MET A 276 19.47 4.91 -1.25
C MET A 276 19.63 3.56 -1.96
N LEU A 277 18.85 2.55 -1.55
CA LEU A 277 18.92 1.21 -2.16
C LEU A 277 18.66 1.24 -3.66
N ALA A 278 17.60 1.94 -4.09
CA ALA A 278 17.21 2.02 -5.51
C ALA A 278 18.26 2.72 -6.39
N ARG A 279 19.00 3.68 -5.83
CA ARG A 279 20.04 4.44 -6.54
C ARG A 279 21.39 3.73 -6.58
N THR A 280 21.70 2.89 -5.58
CA THR A 280 23.02 2.28 -5.43
C THR A 280 23.13 0.90 -6.06
N TYR A 281 22.06 0.09 -5.97
CA TYR A 281 22.10 -1.34 -6.34
C TYR A 281 21.28 -1.62 -7.58
N GLY A 282 21.79 -2.52 -8.43
CA GLY A 282 21.09 -3.07 -9.58
C GLY A 282 19.97 -4.02 -9.14
N LEU A 283 20.23 -4.86 -8.12
CA LEU A 283 19.28 -5.81 -7.57
C LEU A 283 19.23 -5.72 -6.03
N VAL A 284 18.02 -5.72 -5.46
CA VAL A 284 17.79 -5.68 -4.01
C VAL A 284 17.01 -6.91 -3.57
N ARG A 285 17.62 -7.76 -2.75
CA ARG A 285 16.99 -8.97 -2.21
C ARG A 285 16.56 -8.76 -0.77
N PHE A 286 15.30 -9.01 -0.48
CA PHE A 286 14.79 -9.07 0.89
C PHE A 286 14.56 -10.53 1.28
N GLU A 287 14.85 -10.91 2.52
CA GLU A 287 14.33 -12.17 3.04
C GLU A 287 12.79 -12.17 3.02
N LYS A 288 12.16 -13.28 2.63
CA LYS A 288 10.71 -13.42 2.53
C LYS A 288 10.10 -13.63 3.92
N LEU A 289 9.85 -12.53 4.62
CA LEU A 289 9.16 -12.54 5.91
C LEU A 289 7.64 -12.60 5.75
N ASN A 290 6.99 -13.53 6.45
CA ASN A 290 5.54 -13.55 6.57
C ASN A 290 5.07 -12.62 7.70
N ILE A 291 5.18 -11.32 7.48
CA ILE A 291 4.92 -10.26 8.48
C ILE A 291 3.49 -10.37 9.06
N LYS A 292 2.50 -10.73 8.22
CA LYS A 292 1.10 -10.87 8.65
C LYS A 292 0.96 -11.98 9.70
N ASN A 293 1.57 -13.15 9.46
CA ASN A 293 1.55 -14.25 10.42
C ASN A 293 2.42 -13.94 11.64
N MET A 294 3.59 -13.32 11.45
CA MET A 294 4.48 -12.93 12.53
C MET A 294 3.87 -11.91 13.49
N THR A 295 2.95 -11.07 13.02
CA THR A 295 2.27 -10.05 13.83
C THR A 295 0.85 -10.42 14.22
N ARG A 296 0.43 -11.67 13.96
CA ARG A 296 -0.88 -12.18 14.38
C ARG A 296 -1.00 -12.10 15.90
N SER A 297 -2.19 -11.76 16.37
CA SER A 297 -2.51 -11.76 17.79
C SER A 297 -2.38 -13.17 18.36
N ALA A 298 -1.95 -13.24 19.62
CA ALA A 298 -2.07 -14.46 20.41
C ALA A 298 -3.29 -14.41 21.35
N ASN A 299 -4.13 -13.35 21.33
CA ASN A 299 -5.41 -13.37 22.03
C ASN A 299 -6.24 -14.52 21.46
N GLY A 300 -6.34 -15.61 22.21
CA GLY A 300 -7.30 -16.69 21.94
C GLY A 300 -8.74 -16.23 22.19
N THR A 301 -9.66 -17.18 22.32
CA THR A 301 -11.06 -16.89 22.65
C THR A 301 -11.28 -16.86 24.16
N VAL A 302 -12.52 -16.65 24.61
CA VAL A 302 -12.88 -16.73 26.03
C VAL A 302 -12.75 -18.17 26.52
N GLU A 303 -13.13 -19.13 25.68
CA GLU A 303 -13.12 -20.57 25.95
C GLU A 303 -11.70 -21.15 25.86
N GLN A 304 -10.85 -20.59 24.99
CA GLN A 304 -9.45 -21.00 24.84
C GLN A 304 -8.53 -19.78 24.87
N PRO A 305 -8.19 -19.28 26.08
CA PRO A 305 -7.33 -18.13 26.22
C PRO A 305 -5.93 -18.44 25.69
N GLY A 306 -5.37 -17.47 24.99
CA GLY A 306 -4.04 -17.64 24.40
C GLY A 306 -2.92 -17.55 25.44
N LYS A 307 -1.79 -18.19 25.14
CA LYS A 307 -0.58 -18.17 25.98
C LYS A 307 0.37 -17.05 25.56
N ASN A 308 1.12 -16.49 26.51
CA ASN A 308 2.16 -15.46 26.27
C ASN A 308 1.66 -14.22 25.51
N VAL A 309 0.38 -13.87 25.67
CA VAL A 309 -0.28 -12.78 24.96
C VAL A 309 0.45 -11.45 25.12
N ALA A 310 0.82 -11.10 26.34
CA ALA A 310 1.49 -9.83 26.64
C ALA A 310 2.87 -9.74 25.98
N GLN A 311 3.66 -10.81 26.07
CA GLN A 311 4.98 -10.91 25.43
C GLN A 311 4.83 -10.84 23.90
N LYS A 312 3.88 -11.59 23.32
CA LYS A 312 3.59 -11.56 21.89
C LYS A 312 3.14 -10.18 21.42
N ALA A 313 2.27 -9.52 22.17
CA ALA A 313 1.85 -8.15 21.87
C ALA A 313 3.03 -7.17 21.93
N GLY A 314 3.98 -7.36 22.86
CA GLY A 314 5.24 -6.62 22.93
C GLY A 314 6.09 -6.81 21.67
N LEU A 315 6.32 -8.06 21.27
CA LEU A 315 7.08 -8.39 20.06
C LEU A 315 6.39 -7.86 18.80
N ASN A 316 5.07 -8.01 18.67
CA ASN A 316 4.31 -7.49 17.53
C ASN A 316 4.46 -5.97 17.41
N ARG A 317 4.42 -5.23 18.53
CA ARG A 317 4.67 -3.78 18.53
C ARG A 317 6.08 -3.46 18.07
N ALA A 318 7.08 -4.21 18.54
CA ALA A 318 8.48 -4.02 18.13
C ALA A 318 8.64 -4.23 16.62
N ILE A 319 8.11 -5.33 16.07
CA ILE A 319 8.13 -5.63 14.62
C ILE A 319 7.45 -4.52 13.81
N LEU A 320 6.22 -4.13 14.18
CA LEU A 320 5.47 -3.11 13.45
C LEU A 320 6.14 -1.72 13.52
N ALA A 321 6.90 -1.45 14.57
CA ALA A 321 7.66 -0.24 14.73
C ALA A 321 8.89 -0.15 13.79
N GLN A 322 9.37 -1.28 13.26
CA GLN A 322 10.51 -1.35 12.34
C GLN A 322 10.17 -0.98 10.89
N GLY A 323 8.91 -1.18 10.46
CA GLY A 323 8.48 -0.79 9.11
C GLY A 323 8.98 -1.68 7.98
N TRP A 324 9.27 -2.96 8.26
CA TRP A 324 9.78 -3.93 7.28
C TRP A 324 8.99 -4.00 5.97
N GLY A 325 7.66 -4.11 6.08
CA GLY A 325 6.78 -4.18 4.91
C GLY A 325 6.75 -2.86 4.12
N LEU A 326 6.77 -1.73 4.83
CA LEU A 326 6.82 -0.41 4.19
C LEU A 326 8.15 -0.20 3.46
N LEU A 327 9.28 -0.62 4.04
CA LEU A 327 10.58 -0.52 3.38
C LEU A 327 10.57 -1.31 2.06
N ARG A 328 10.19 -2.60 2.09
CA ARG A 328 10.13 -3.44 0.87
C ARG A 328 9.22 -2.85 -0.19
N GLN A 329 8.01 -2.42 0.21
CA GLN A 329 7.05 -1.80 -0.70
C GLN A 329 7.60 -0.53 -1.36
N ARG A 330 8.27 0.34 -0.58
CA ARG A 330 8.83 1.59 -1.12
C ARG A 330 10.06 1.35 -1.99
N THR A 331 10.84 0.30 -1.71
CA THR A 331 11.94 -0.11 -2.60
C THR A 331 11.38 -0.60 -3.94
N GLU A 332 10.36 -1.46 -3.96
CA GLU A 332 9.70 -1.90 -5.22
C GLU A 332 9.24 -0.71 -6.06
N GLN A 333 8.53 0.23 -5.44
CA GLN A 333 8.00 1.40 -6.13
C GLN A 333 9.08 2.32 -6.73
N LYS A 334 10.33 2.23 -6.26
CA LYS A 334 11.47 3.04 -6.73
C LYS A 334 12.44 2.24 -7.61
N ALA A 335 12.35 0.92 -7.56
CA ALA A 335 13.20 -0.03 -8.26
C ALA A 335 12.33 -1.16 -8.83
N PRO A 336 11.30 -0.84 -9.65
CA PRO A 336 10.36 -1.85 -10.14
C PRO A 336 11.12 -2.90 -10.95
N GLY A 337 10.79 -4.19 -10.71
CA GLY A 337 11.45 -5.32 -11.37
C GLY A 337 12.88 -5.61 -10.88
N ARG A 338 13.37 -4.88 -9.87
CA ARG A 338 14.72 -5.03 -9.30
C ARG A 338 14.70 -5.44 -7.83
N VAL A 339 13.55 -5.89 -7.32
CA VAL A 339 13.41 -6.33 -5.94
C VAL A 339 12.84 -7.73 -5.87
N GLU A 340 13.59 -8.62 -5.23
CA GLU A 340 13.26 -10.04 -5.10
C GLU A 340 13.06 -10.42 -3.62
N ASP A 341 12.11 -11.31 -3.35
CA ASP A 341 11.91 -11.89 -2.03
C ASP A 341 12.54 -13.30 -2.00
N VAL A 342 13.61 -13.48 -1.22
CA VAL A 342 14.36 -14.73 -1.08
C VAL A 342 13.76 -15.57 0.05
N PRO A 343 13.46 -16.86 -0.15
CA PRO A 343 12.91 -17.70 0.92
C PRO A 343 13.78 -17.67 2.19
N ALA A 344 13.17 -17.38 3.33
CA ALA A 344 13.89 -17.26 4.60
C ALA A 344 14.49 -18.58 5.17
N PRO A 345 13.99 -19.81 4.89
CA PRO A 345 14.47 -21.01 5.58
C PRO A 345 15.98 -21.20 5.45
N PHE A 346 16.62 -21.48 6.58
CA PHE A 346 18.06 -21.78 6.74
C PHE A 346 19.06 -20.68 6.37
N THR A 347 18.62 -19.53 5.85
CA THR A 347 19.49 -18.39 5.50
C THR A 347 20.37 -17.92 6.66
N SER A 348 19.86 -17.97 7.89
CA SER A 348 20.61 -17.59 9.10
C SER A 348 21.44 -18.72 9.72
N LEU A 349 21.30 -19.96 9.25
CA LEU A 349 22.06 -21.14 9.71
C LEU A 349 23.13 -21.57 8.70
N ARG A 350 22.97 -21.16 7.44
CA ARG A 350 23.89 -21.42 6.34
C ARG A 350 25.12 -20.55 6.49
N CYS A 351 26.31 -21.13 6.40
CA CYS A 351 27.55 -20.36 6.31
C CYS A 351 27.63 -19.69 4.93
N SER A 352 27.84 -18.38 4.89
CA SER A 352 28.01 -17.65 3.63
C SER A 352 29.31 -17.99 2.90
N ALA A 353 30.33 -18.48 3.61
CA ALA A 353 31.61 -18.86 3.02
C ALA A 353 31.60 -20.26 2.39
N CYS A 354 31.10 -21.28 3.11
CA CYS A 354 31.17 -22.68 2.65
C CYS A 354 29.81 -23.32 2.33
N GLY A 355 28.70 -22.67 2.68
CA GLY A 355 27.35 -23.17 2.45
C GLY A 355 26.86 -24.24 3.43
N TRP A 356 27.66 -24.65 4.42
CA TRP A 356 27.26 -25.62 5.46
C TRP A 356 26.10 -25.08 6.30
N ILE A 357 25.09 -25.92 6.57
CA ILE A 357 23.90 -25.55 7.35
C ILE A 357 23.90 -26.33 8.65
N GLU A 358 24.05 -25.64 9.78
CA GLU A 358 24.02 -26.26 11.10
C GLU A 358 23.52 -25.27 12.14
N LYS A 359 22.59 -25.71 13.01
CA LYS A 359 22.04 -24.90 14.11
C LYS A 359 23.14 -24.44 15.05
N LYS A 360 24.10 -25.31 15.37
CA LYS A 360 25.25 -24.99 16.23
C LYS A 360 26.18 -23.91 15.67
N SER A 361 26.06 -23.55 14.39
CA SER A 361 26.85 -22.47 13.78
C SER A 361 26.36 -21.08 14.22
N ARG A 362 25.08 -20.94 14.57
CA ARG A 362 24.53 -19.71 15.15
C ARG A 362 24.63 -19.81 16.68
N LYS A 363 25.67 -19.18 17.26
CA LYS A 363 25.95 -19.25 18.71
C LYS A 363 25.03 -18.34 19.51
N SER A 364 24.75 -17.16 18.97
CA SER A 364 23.88 -16.18 19.62
C SER A 364 23.04 -15.43 18.57
N GLN A 365 22.27 -14.44 19.02
CA GLN A 365 21.58 -13.55 18.09
C GLN A 365 22.59 -12.72 17.26
N ALA A 366 23.79 -12.47 17.79
CA ALA A 366 24.81 -11.64 17.16
C ALA A 366 25.97 -12.44 16.56
N ASP A 367 26.29 -13.64 17.05
CA ASP A 367 27.51 -14.35 16.70
C ASP A 367 27.24 -15.58 15.83
N PHE A 368 27.96 -15.66 14.72
CA PHE A 368 27.99 -16.82 13.84
C PHE A 368 29.41 -17.35 13.73
N VAL A 369 29.58 -18.65 14.00
CA VAL A 369 30.84 -19.39 13.86
C VAL A 369 30.54 -20.71 13.16
N CYS A 370 30.94 -20.83 11.89
CA CYS A 370 30.71 -22.05 11.13
C CYS A 370 31.47 -23.23 11.74
N VAL A 371 30.76 -24.32 12.05
CA VAL A 371 31.39 -25.54 12.59
C VAL A 371 32.20 -26.33 11.57
N SER A 372 32.01 -26.08 10.27
CA SER A 372 32.68 -26.80 9.18
C SER A 372 33.95 -26.10 8.71
N CYS A 373 33.92 -24.78 8.48
CA CYS A 373 35.07 -24.03 7.97
C CYS A 373 35.66 -23.00 8.94
N GLY A 374 35.10 -22.88 10.15
CA GLY A 374 35.58 -21.92 11.16
C GLY A 374 35.24 -20.45 10.90
N PHE A 375 34.61 -20.10 9.77
CA PHE A 375 34.24 -18.73 9.41
C PHE A 375 33.44 -18.03 10.52
N ARG A 376 33.83 -16.79 10.85
CA ARG A 376 33.22 -15.98 11.92
C ARG A 376 32.74 -14.65 11.39
N CYS A 377 31.52 -14.26 11.75
CA CYS A 377 30.99 -12.92 11.51
C CYS A 377 29.75 -12.67 12.37
N ASN A 378 29.12 -11.51 12.18
CA ASN A 378 27.83 -11.25 12.79
C ASN A 378 26.72 -12.10 12.13
N ALA A 379 25.80 -12.66 12.93
CA ALA A 379 24.76 -13.54 12.41
C ALA A 379 23.79 -12.84 11.42
N ASP A 380 23.45 -11.57 11.65
CA ASP A 380 22.59 -10.80 10.75
C ASP A 380 23.35 -10.46 9.45
N GLU A 381 24.67 -10.24 9.53
CA GLU A 381 25.54 -10.04 8.36
C GLU A 381 25.64 -11.32 7.52
N ASN A 382 25.92 -12.47 8.13
CA ASN A 382 25.91 -13.78 7.46
C ASN A 382 24.57 -14.02 6.73
N ALA A 383 23.46 -13.79 7.43
CA ALA A 383 22.12 -13.93 6.85
C ALA A 383 21.93 -13.00 5.65
N SER A 384 22.33 -11.73 5.76
CA SER A 384 22.22 -10.77 4.66
C SER A 384 23.07 -11.16 3.44
N ILE A 385 24.27 -11.73 3.62
CA ILE A 385 25.12 -12.24 2.52
C ILE A 385 24.44 -13.42 1.84
N ASN A 386 23.87 -14.37 2.59
CA ASN A 386 23.11 -15.48 2.01
C ASN A 386 21.88 -14.99 1.23
N VAL A 387 21.16 -13.98 1.76
CA VAL A 387 20.06 -13.33 1.05
C VAL A 387 20.54 -12.68 -0.24
N ALA A 388 21.69 -11.99 -0.23
CA ALA A 388 22.28 -11.38 -1.42
C ALA A 388 22.58 -12.44 -2.50
N ALA A 389 23.08 -13.60 -2.10
CA ALA A 389 23.34 -14.74 -2.98
C ALA A 389 22.06 -15.48 -3.44
N GLY A 390 20.87 -15.10 -2.95
CA GLY A 390 19.61 -15.79 -3.26
C GLY A 390 19.50 -17.18 -2.60
N GLN A 391 20.31 -17.44 -1.57
CA GLN A 391 20.49 -18.76 -0.95
C GLN A 391 19.45 -19.06 0.14
N GLY A 392 18.18 -19.03 -0.25
CA GLY A 392 17.03 -19.38 0.60
C GLY A 392 16.47 -20.79 0.36
N GLY A 393 15.97 -21.45 1.41
CA GLY A 393 15.29 -22.75 1.29
C GLY A 393 16.17 -23.97 1.62
N ILE A 394 15.60 -25.18 1.49
CA ILE A 394 16.34 -26.44 1.67
C ILE A 394 17.41 -26.50 0.56
N PRO A 395 18.69 -26.78 0.88
CA PRO A 395 19.70 -27.00 -0.15
C PRO A 395 19.21 -28.06 -1.11
N ARG A 396 19.25 -27.80 -2.41
CA ARG A 396 19.27 -28.90 -3.37
C ARG A 396 20.50 -29.74 -3.01
N PRO A 397 20.38 -31.07 -2.85
CA PRO A 397 21.57 -31.89 -2.67
C PRO A 397 22.54 -31.51 -3.77
N ARG A 398 23.80 -31.19 -3.39
CA ARG A 398 24.87 -31.08 -4.36
C ARG A 398 24.79 -32.38 -5.16
N ARG A 399 24.50 -32.30 -6.46
CA ARG A 399 24.86 -33.41 -7.34
C ARG A 399 26.34 -33.61 -7.07
N ALA A 400 26.68 -34.73 -6.43
CA ALA A 400 28.07 -35.09 -6.27
C ALA A 400 28.67 -35.02 -7.68
N ALA A 401 29.76 -34.28 -7.82
CA ALA A 401 30.63 -34.44 -8.98
C ALA A 401 31.17 -35.87 -8.86
N GLY A 402 30.44 -36.81 -9.43
CA GLY A 402 30.75 -38.22 -9.42
C GLY A 402 30.75 -38.70 -10.85
N ALA A 403 31.96 -38.99 -11.32
CA ALA A 403 32.36 -39.87 -12.41
C ALA A 403 31.67 -39.72 -13.79
N GLY A 404 32.50 -39.65 -14.83
CA GLY A 404 32.09 -39.50 -16.21
C GLY A 404 31.10 -40.57 -16.68
N GLY A 405 30.08 -40.11 -17.38
CA GLY A 405 29.24 -40.91 -18.25
C GLY A 405 28.83 -40.00 -19.40
N VAL A 406 29.45 -40.20 -20.55
CA VAL A 406 29.15 -39.44 -21.78
C VAL A 406 27.72 -39.81 -22.19
N THR A 407 26.77 -38.91 -21.94
CA THR A 407 25.48 -38.92 -22.63
C THR A 407 25.36 -37.59 -23.34
N ALA A 408 25.38 -37.66 -24.67
CA ALA A 408 25.24 -36.52 -25.55
C ALA A 408 23.92 -35.78 -25.27
N PRO A 409 23.90 -34.44 -25.35
CA PRO A 409 22.67 -33.68 -25.21
C PRO A 409 21.73 -33.99 -26.38
N PRO A 410 20.41 -34.16 -26.17
CA PRO A 410 19.47 -34.18 -27.27
C PRO A 410 19.49 -32.80 -27.94
N ALA A 411 19.64 -32.81 -29.27
CA ALA A 411 19.73 -31.64 -30.11
C ALA A 411 18.60 -30.64 -29.85
N ALA A 412 18.97 -29.36 -29.88
CA ALA A 412 18.05 -28.23 -29.79
C ALA A 412 16.97 -28.35 -30.87
N ARG A 413 15.70 -28.42 -30.46
CA ARG A 413 14.59 -28.16 -31.38
C ARG A 413 14.57 -26.67 -31.70
N ALA A 414 14.70 -26.37 -32.98
CA ALA A 414 14.59 -25.03 -33.56
C ALA A 414 13.24 -24.37 -33.21
N PRO A 415 13.19 -23.03 -33.12
CA PRO A 415 11.94 -22.31 -32.94
C PRO A 415 11.11 -22.40 -34.22
N VAL A 416 9.93 -23.03 -34.14
CA VAL A 416 8.96 -23.02 -35.23
C VAL A 416 8.35 -21.62 -35.30
N ASN A 417 8.64 -20.96 -36.42
CA ASN A 417 8.09 -19.68 -36.83
C ASN A 417 6.65 -19.92 -37.31
N LEU A 418 5.65 -19.31 -36.65
CA LEU A 418 4.30 -19.22 -37.19
C LEU A 418 3.77 -17.81 -36.94
N ASN A 419 3.66 -17.07 -38.05
CA ASN A 419 2.82 -15.89 -38.21
C ASN A 419 2.01 -16.12 -39.52
N PRO A 420 1.00 -15.30 -39.86
CA PRO A 420 -0.39 -15.49 -39.44
C PRO A 420 -1.35 -15.61 -40.64
N LEU A 421 -2.42 -16.39 -40.49
CA LEU A 421 -3.66 -16.35 -41.30
C LEU A 421 -4.79 -16.70 -40.30
N GLY A 422 -5.85 -15.93 -40.07
CA GLY A 422 -6.73 -15.28 -41.02
C GLY A 422 -8.00 -16.15 -41.13
N LEU A 423 -9.15 -15.62 -40.67
CA LEU A 423 -10.52 -16.15 -40.82
C LEU A 423 -10.83 -17.36 -39.90
N GLU A 424 -11.97 -17.55 -39.24
CA GLU A 424 -13.33 -17.00 -39.34
C GLU A 424 -14.11 -17.40 -38.06
N SER A 425 -15.17 -16.65 -37.72
CA SER A 425 -16.11 -17.01 -36.64
C SER A 425 -17.01 -18.17 -37.05
N PRO A 426 -17.53 -18.96 -36.10
CA PRO A 426 -18.99 -19.01 -36.02
C PRO A 426 -19.56 -19.05 -34.60
N SER A 427 -20.57 -18.20 -34.44
CA SER A 427 -21.72 -18.34 -33.54
C SER A 427 -22.33 -19.75 -33.57
N LEU A 428 -22.71 -20.31 -32.41
CA LEU A 428 -23.90 -21.15 -32.18
C LEU A 428 -23.86 -21.70 -30.74
N TRP A 429 -24.52 -21.03 -29.80
CA TRP A 429 -24.97 -21.65 -28.54
C TRP A 429 -26.46 -21.35 -28.37
N ARG A 430 -27.28 -22.26 -28.91
CA ARG A 430 -28.71 -22.38 -28.63
C ARG A 430 -28.94 -23.71 -27.92
N GLY A 431 -29.46 -23.61 -26.70
CA GLY A 431 -30.47 -24.50 -26.11
C GLY A 431 -30.16 -25.99 -25.92
N ARG A 432 -30.21 -26.43 -24.66
CA ARG A 432 -31.02 -27.60 -24.30
C ARG A 432 -31.45 -27.55 -22.83
N MET A 433 -32.69 -27.12 -22.60
CA MET A 433 -33.53 -27.54 -21.48
C MET A 433 -34.29 -28.81 -21.93
N SER A 434 -34.31 -29.84 -21.08
CA SER A 434 -35.31 -30.92 -21.08
C SER A 434 -35.09 -31.75 -19.80
N ASN A 435 -35.95 -31.55 -18.81
CA ASN A 435 -37.04 -32.45 -18.41
C ASN A 435 -36.60 -33.80 -17.79
N ARG A 436 -36.80 -33.90 -16.46
CA ARG A 436 -37.06 -35.16 -15.74
C ARG A 436 -38.11 -34.91 -14.65
N HIS A 437 -39.37 -35.08 -15.03
CA HIS A 437 -40.53 -35.54 -14.26
C HIS A 437 -41.16 -36.60 -15.18
N ASP A 438 -41.52 -37.81 -14.77
CA ASP A 438 -42.37 -38.22 -13.66
C ASP A 438 -42.06 -39.65 -13.21
N ARG A 439 -42.42 -40.00 -11.97
CA ARG A 439 -43.61 -40.83 -11.65
C ARG A 439 -43.63 -41.18 -10.15
N HIS A 440 -44.73 -40.77 -9.51
CA HIS A 440 -45.62 -41.45 -8.55
C HIS A 440 -45.04 -42.45 -7.54
N ALA A 441 -45.56 -42.65 -6.32
CA ALA A 441 -46.54 -42.05 -5.43
C ALA A 441 -46.59 -43.04 -4.25
N ALA A 442 -46.61 -42.58 -2.99
CA ALA A 442 -47.23 -43.26 -1.83
C ALA A 442 -46.81 -42.59 -0.51
N SER A 443 -47.74 -41.84 0.08
CA SER A 443 -48.06 -41.81 1.52
C SER A 443 -49.50 -42.35 1.62
N PRO A 444 -50.02 -42.84 2.77
CA PRO A 444 -49.79 -42.38 4.15
C PRO A 444 -49.54 -43.57 5.12
N ASP A 445 -49.24 -43.42 6.42
CA ASP A 445 -50.14 -43.12 7.56
C ASP A 445 -49.33 -43.63 8.79
N ARG A 446 -49.08 -42.95 9.92
CA ARG A 446 -49.90 -42.77 11.15
C ARG A 446 -48.96 -42.24 12.26
N SER A 447 -49.26 -41.13 12.93
CA SER A 447 -49.83 -41.01 14.30
C SER A 447 -49.08 -41.81 15.39
N HIS A 448 -48.69 -41.24 16.52
CA HIS A 448 -49.39 -40.27 17.38
C HIS A 448 -48.51 -39.15 17.93
#